data_AF-A0A7S1D4B5-F1
#
_entry.id   AF-A0A7S1D4B5-F1
#
_cell.length_a   1.000
_cell.length_b   1.000
_cell.length_c   1.000
_cell.angle_alpha   90.00
_cell.angle_beta   90.00
_cell.angle_gamma   90.00
#
_symmetry.space_group_name_H-M   'P 1'
#
loop_
_entity.id
_entity.type
_entity.pdbx_description
1 polymer ?
#
loop_
_entity_poly.entity_id
_entity_poly.type
_entity_poly.pdbx_seq_one_letter_code
_entity_poly.pdbx_strand_id
1 'polypeptide(L)'
;HTLERIKICDIVLCTVRELQDNHSHRFCFEIVTPNQRPLLLQSRGPTEYKMWVDGIRSAIETQLVSGVVDSNSLMQGIGKQKKKKRGLGSGGGGGGGGGGDTGGGGGGDTGGG
;
A
#
# COMPACT_ATOMS: atom_id res chain seq x y z
N HIS A 1 -27.32 -12.21 -5.97
CA HIS A 1 -26.38 -11.13 -6.33
C HIS A 1 -25.13 -11.26 -5.48
N THR A 2 -24.02 -11.73 -6.04
CA THR A 2 -22.72 -11.71 -5.36
C THR A 2 -22.11 -10.32 -5.54
N LEU A 3 -21.85 -9.62 -4.44
CA LEU A 3 -21.18 -8.32 -4.49
C LEU A 3 -19.69 -8.55 -4.79
N GLU A 4 -19.25 -8.17 -5.98
CA GLU A 4 -17.84 -8.15 -6.33
C GLU A 4 -17.13 -7.03 -5.54
N ARG A 5 -16.02 -7.37 -4.90
CA ARG A 5 -15.19 -6.39 -4.18
C ARG A 5 -14.04 -5.93 -5.07
N ILE A 6 -13.90 -4.62 -5.22
CA ILE A 6 -12.84 -4.00 -6.02
C ILE A 6 -11.84 -3.35 -5.05
N LYS A 7 -10.55 -3.68 -5.19
CA LYS A 7 -9.47 -2.98 -4.49
C LYS A 7 -9.21 -1.64 -5.17
N ILE A 8 -9.37 -0.54 -4.44
CA ILE A 8 -9.17 0.81 -4.96
C ILE A 8 -7.71 1.24 -4.76
N CYS A 9 -7.28 1.32 -3.50
CA CYS A 9 -5.93 1.70 -3.14
C CYS A 9 -5.50 1.00 -1.86
N ASP A 10 -4.19 1.04 -1.62
CA ASP A 10 -3.60 0.74 -0.32
C ASP A 10 -3.50 2.04 0.49
N ILE A 11 -3.90 2.00 1.75
CA ILE A 11 -4.04 3.19 2.60
C ILE A 11 -2.80 3.51 3.43
N VAL A 12 -1.80 2.62 3.56
CA VAL A 12 -0.66 2.80 4.49
C VAL A 12 0.03 4.16 4.35
N LEU A 13 0.28 4.58 3.11
CA LEU A 13 0.97 5.84 2.79
C LEU A 13 0.00 6.95 2.35
N CYS A 14 -1.31 6.76 2.56
CA CYS A 14 -2.31 7.75 2.24
C CYS A 14 -2.56 8.69 3.41
N THR A 15 -3.28 9.78 3.15
CA THR A 15 -3.90 10.60 4.18
C THR A 15 -5.37 10.80 3.86
N VAL A 16 -6.18 11.08 4.89
CA VAL A 16 -7.59 11.45 4.71
C VAL A 16 -7.78 12.93 5.03
N ARG A 17 -8.36 13.65 4.08
CA ARG A 17 -8.63 15.09 4.15
C ARG A 17 -10.12 15.33 4.24
N GLU A 18 -10.50 16.08 5.25
CA GLU A 18 -11.86 16.57 5.44
C GLU A 18 -12.08 17.77 4.52
N LEU A 19 -13.21 17.81 3.83
CA LEU A 19 -13.58 18.96 3.01
C LEU A 19 -14.47 19.88 3.83
N GLN A 20 -14.32 21.19 3.60
CA GLN A 20 -15.22 22.17 4.20
C GLN A 20 -16.65 21.91 3.74
N ASP A 21 -17.57 21.91 4.71
CA ASP A 21 -18.98 21.72 4.45
C ASP A 21 -19.54 22.95 3.74
N ASN A 22 -19.54 22.87 2.41
CA ASN A 22 -20.25 23.79 1.54
C ASN A 22 -21.48 23.04 1.01
N HIS A 23 -22.56 23.76 0.70
CA HIS A 23 -23.83 23.17 0.24
C HIS A 23 -23.70 22.12 -0.89
N SER A 24 -22.63 22.18 -1.69
CA SER A 24 -22.31 21.21 -2.74
C SER A 24 -21.58 19.95 -2.26
N HIS A 25 -20.82 19.99 -1.17
CA HIS A 25 -19.90 18.93 -0.72
C HIS A 25 -20.18 18.47 0.72
N ARG A 26 -21.45 18.31 1.06
CA ARG A 26 -21.86 17.81 2.39
C ARG A 26 -21.31 16.42 2.63
N PHE A 27 -20.69 16.23 3.80
CA PHE A 27 -20.20 14.94 4.27
C PHE A 27 -19.22 14.26 3.30
N CYS A 28 -18.45 15.08 2.59
CA CYS A 28 -17.43 14.65 1.65
C CYS A 28 -16.04 14.68 2.27
N PHE A 29 -15.23 13.69 1.93
CA PHE A 29 -13.82 13.61 2.32
C PHE A 29 -13.00 13.08 1.15
N GLU A 30 -11.70 13.30 1.19
CA GLU A 30 -10.78 12.82 0.18
C GLU A 30 -9.72 11.89 0.76
N ILE A 31 -9.42 10.81 0.05
CA ILE A 31 -8.23 10.00 0.30
C ILE A 31 -7.14 10.48 -0.65
N VAL A 32 -6.07 11.02 -0.07
CA VAL A 32 -4.90 11.50 -0.82
C VAL A 32 -3.88 10.37 -0.87
N THR A 33 -3.74 9.81 -2.06
CA THR A 33 -2.82 8.71 -2.40
C THR A 33 -1.54 9.23 -3.03
N PRO A 34 -0.36 8.69 -2.70
CA PRO A 34 0.86 9.00 -3.45
C PRO A 34 0.72 8.61 -4.93
N ASN A 35 1.16 9.48 -5.84
CA ASN A 35 1.21 9.23 -7.29
C ASN A 35 -0.14 9.01 -8.01
N GLN A 36 -1.27 9.25 -7.34
CA GLN A 36 -2.61 9.10 -7.91
C GLN A 36 -3.49 10.30 -7.56
N ARG A 37 -4.54 10.52 -8.36
CA ARG A 37 -5.51 11.59 -8.10
C ARG A 37 -6.25 11.31 -6.78
N PRO A 38 -6.48 12.32 -5.91
CA PRO A 38 -7.28 12.15 -4.71
C PRO A 38 -8.66 11.56 -5.01
N LEU A 39 -9.10 10.65 -4.16
CA LEU A 39 -10.40 9.99 -4.27
C LEU A 39 -11.42 10.78 -3.44
N LEU A 40 -12.34 11.47 -4.12
CA LEU A 40 -13.45 12.17 -3.48
C LEU A 40 -14.59 11.18 -3.17
N LEU A 41 -14.95 11.08 -1.89
CA LEU A 41 -15.99 10.18 -1.38
C LEU A 41 -17.02 10.98 -0.60
N GLN A 42 -18.28 10.58 -0.70
CA GLN A 42 -19.41 11.18 0.02
C GLN A 42 -20.11 10.12 0.86
N SER A 43 -20.39 10.44 2.11
CA SER A 43 -21.15 9.59 3.01
C SER A 43 -22.62 10.01 3.09
N ARG A 44 -23.45 9.19 3.75
CA ARG A 44 -24.90 9.41 3.83
C ARG A 44 -25.30 10.45 4.88
N GLY A 45 -24.39 10.83 5.77
CA GLY A 45 -24.68 11.67 6.92
C GLY A 45 -23.45 11.95 7.78
N PRO A 46 -23.60 12.78 8.82
CA PRO A 46 -22.49 13.23 9.66
C PRO A 46 -21.89 12.09 10.51
N THR A 47 -22.70 11.12 10.93
CA THR A 47 -22.25 10.00 11.74
C THR A 47 -21.36 9.07 10.92
N GLU A 48 -21.82 8.66 9.74
CA GLU A 48 -21.05 7.82 8.83
C GLU A 48 -19.79 8.54 8.34
N TYR A 49 -19.89 9.83 8.04
CA TYR A 49 -18.74 10.67 7.70
C TYR A 49 -17.62 10.54 8.74
N LYS A 50 -17.97 10.79 10.01
CA LYS A 50 -17.01 10.73 11.11
C LYS A 50 -16.46 9.32 11.30
N MET A 51 -17.30 8.30 11.23
CA MET A 51 -16.89 6.90 11.31
C MET A 51 -15.87 6.53 10.22
N TRP A 52 -16.11 6.94 8.97
CA TRP A 52 -15.19 6.68 7.86
C TRP A 52 -13.86 7.40 8.04
N VAL A 53 -13.89 8.69 8.36
CA VAL A 53 -12.68 9.50 8.53
C VAL A 53 -11.84 8.98 9.70
N ASP A 54 -12.44 8.76 10.86
CA ASP A 54 -11.74 8.30 12.06
C ASP A 54 -11.24 6.86 11.89
N GLY A 55 -12.03 5.98 11.26
CA GLY A 55 -11.65 4.60 10.97
C GLY A 55 -10.45 4.49 10.02
N ILE A 56 -10.42 5.32 8.96
CA ILE A 56 -9.29 5.35 8.02
C ILE A 56 -8.03 5.87 8.73
N ARG A 57 -8.13 6.95 9.52
CA ARG A 57 -6.99 7.49 10.29
C ARG A 57 -6.40 6.44 11.24
N SER A 58 -7.27 5.77 12.01
CA SER A 58 -6.87 4.74 12.95
C SER A 58 -6.23 3.54 12.26
N ALA A 59 -6.74 3.13 11.10
CA ALA A 59 -6.17 2.04 10.31
C ALA A 59 -4.76 2.39 9.79
N ILE A 60 -4.56 3.62 9.30
CA ILE A 60 -3.25 4.13 8.87
C ILE A 60 -2.28 4.13 10.05
N GLU A 61 -2.66 4.72 11.19
CA GLU A 61 -1.84 4.78 12.39
C GLU A 61 -1.45 3.38 12.87
N THR A 62 -2.41 2.46 12.96
CA THR A 62 -2.16 1.08 13.39
C THR A 62 -1.14 0.39 12.47
N GLN A 63 -1.24 0.57 11.15
CA GLN A 63 -0.31 -0.04 10.21
C GLN A 63 1.09 0.58 10.27
N LEU A 64 1.20 1.89 10.51
CA LEU A 64 2.48 2.58 10.66
C LEU A 64 3.17 2.23 11.99
N VAL A 65 2.41 2.13 13.09
CA VAL A 65 2.94 1.86 14.44
C VAL A 65 3.29 0.39 14.62
N SER A 66 2.39 -0.52 14.21
CA SER A 66 2.60 -1.95 14.44
C SER A 66 3.70 -2.56 13.55
N GLY A 67 4.02 -1.92 12.41
CA GLY A 67 4.91 -2.50 11.39
C GLY A 67 4.38 -3.79 10.76
N VAL A 68 3.23 -4.30 11.22
CA VAL A 68 2.53 -5.46 10.66
C VAL A 68 1.67 -4.95 9.52
N VAL A 69 2.37 -4.64 8.45
CA VAL A 69 1.77 -4.49 7.14
C VAL A 69 1.42 -5.90 6.70
N ASP A 70 0.13 -6.21 6.50
CA ASP A 70 -0.32 -7.54 6.03
C ASP A 70 0.44 -7.92 4.75
N SER A 71 1.54 -8.66 4.94
CA SER A 71 2.65 -8.78 3.99
C SER A 71 2.30 -9.59 2.75
N ASN A 72 1.12 -10.22 2.75
CA ASN A 72 0.68 -11.07 1.64
C ASN A 72 -0.04 -10.29 0.52
N SER A 73 -0.46 -9.04 0.72
CA SER A 73 -1.32 -8.31 -0.25
C SER A 73 -0.80 -6.94 -0.68
N LEU A 74 0.12 -6.33 0.08
CA LEU A 74 0.48 -4.93 -0.16
C LEU A 74 1.44 -4.70 -1.33
N MET A 75 2.35 -5.64 -1.60
CA MET A 75 3.41 -5.47 -2.60
C MET A 75 3.23 -6.30 -3.88
N GLN A 76 2.16 -7.10 -3.99
CA GLN A 76 1.89 -7.84 -5.24
C GLN A 76 1.34 -6.92 -6.33
N GLY A 77 2.23 -6.32 -7.11
CA GLY A 77 1.88 -5.72 -8.41
C GLY A 77 2.02 -4.20 -8.53
N ILE A 78 2.43 -3.50 -7.47
CA ILE A 78 2.86 -2.10 -7.58
C ILE A 78 4.08 -2.08 -8.52
N GLY A 79 3.99 -1.37 -9.65
CA GLY A 79 5.03 -1.28 -10.67
C GLY A 79 4.92 -2.26 -11.86
N LYS A 80 3.99 -3.23 -11.85
CA LYS A 80 3.78 -4.10 -13.03
C LYS A 80 2.94 -3.38 -14.09
N GLN A 81 3.58 -2.53 -14.88
CA GLN A 81 3.00 -2.08 -16.15
C GLN A 81 2.77 -3.32 -17.03
N LYS A 82 1.50 -3.64 -17.34
CA LYS A 82 1.17 -4.62 -18.38
C LYS A 82 1.75 -4.12 -19.71
N LYS A 83 2.93 -4.62 -20.10
CA LYS A 83 3.42 -4.49 -21.47
C LYS A 83 2.33 -5.06 -22.39
N LYS A 84 1.70 -4.21 -23.20
CA LYS A 84 0.87 -4.64 -24.33
C LYS A 84 1.75 -5.55 -25.19
N LYS A 85 1.50 -6.87 -25.16
CA LYS A 85 2.09 -7.82 -26.12
C LYS A 85 1.56 -7.45 -27.51
N ARG A 86 2.30 -6.61 -28.22
CA ARG A 86 2.23 -6.55 -29.68
C ARG A 86 3.26 -7.56 -30.20
N GLY A 87 2.71 -8.60 -30.83
CA GLY A 87 3.27 -9.49 -31.84
C GLY A 87 4.78 -9.71 -31.95
N LEU A 88 5.11 -11.01 -31.95
CA LEU A 88 6.06 -11.66 -32.86
C LEU A 88 7.51 -11.12 -32.92
N GLY A 89 8.43 -11.85 -32.30
CA GLY A 89 9.87 -11.68 -32.51
C GLY A 89 10.64 -12.81 -31.84
N SER A 90 11.23 -13.67 -32.65
CA SER A 90 12.11 -14.79 -32.28
C SER A 90 13.45 -14.31 -31.70
N GLY A 91 14.10 -15.15 -30.89
CA GLY A 91 15.45 -14.97 -30.33
C GLY A 91 15.43 -14.76 -28.81
N GLY A 92 16.18 -15.45 -27.96
CA GLY A 92 17.40 -16.24 -28.12
C GLY A 92 18.35 -15.89 -26.95
N GLY A 93 18.89 -16.90 -26.26
CA GLY A 93 19.94 -16.77 -25.21
C GLY A 93 19.44 -16.31 -23.83
N GLY A 94 19.97 -16.72 -22.68
CA GLY A 94 21.16 -17.53 -22.36
C GLY A 94 21.71 -17.06 -20.98
N GLY A 95 22.20 -18.01 -20.15
CA GLY A 95 23.02 -17.79 -18.94
C GLY A 95 22.27 -17.35 -17.67
N GLY A 96 22.57 -17.79 -16.44
CA GLY A 96 23.72 -18.52 -15.90
C GLY A 96 24.28 -17.76 -14.68
N GLY A 97 24.52 -18.46 -13.56
CA GLY A 97 25.24 -17.98 -12.35
C GLY A 97 24.32 -17.84 -11.12
N GLY A 98 24.47 -18.55 -9.99
CA GLY A 98 25.61 -19.29 -9.45
C GLY A 98 26.47 -18.37 -8.58
N GLY A 99 26.39 -18.52 -7.26
CA GLY A 99 27.23 -17.81 -6.29
C GLY A 99 26.69 -17.97 -4.87
N GLY A 100 27.30 -18.87 -4.10
CA GLY A 100 27.12 -18.98 -2.66
C GLY A 100 28.40 -18.58 -1.96
N ASP A 101 28.29 -18.02 -0.77
CA ASP A 101 29.42 -17.71 0.09
C ASP A 101 29.14 -18.18 1.52
N THR A 102 29.90 -19.18 1.93
CA THR A 102 30.14 -19.64 3.30
C THR A 102 31.21 -18.79 3.98
N GLY A 103 31.02 -18.48 5.27
CA GLY A 103 32.06 -18.08 6.25
C GLY A 103 31.36 -17.80 7.60
N GLY A 104 31.61 -18.47 8.74
CA GLY A 104 32.89 -18.72 9.44
C GLY A 104 33.30 -17.42 10.16
N GLY A 105 33.55 -17.26 11.45
CA GLY A 105 33.76 -18.10 12.64
C GLY A 105 34.48 -17.23 13.71
N GLY A 106 34.50 -17.64 14.99
CA GLY A 106 35.32 -17.08 16.08
C GLY A 106 34.65 -15.95 16.88
N GLY A 107 34.62 -15.91 18.23
CA GLY A 107 35.54 -16.46 19.23
C GLY A 107 36.36 -15.31 19.83
N GLY A 108 36.12 -14.93 21.09
CA GLY A 108 36.83 -13.83 21.75
C GLY A 108 36.34 -13.54 23.17
N ASP A 109 36.78 -14.37 24.10
CA ASP A 109 36.88 -14.09 25.53
C ASP A 109 37.95 -12.99 25.76
N THR A 110 37.64 -12.00 26.59
CA THR A 110 38.63 -11.21 27.34
C THR A 110 38.00 -10.77 28.65
N GLY A 111 38.46 -11.35 29.75
CA GLY A 111 38.10 -10.93 31.11
C GLY A 111 38.89 -9.73 31.64
N GLY A 112 38.65 -9.45 32.93
CA GLY A 112 39.61 -8.80 33.83
C GLY A 112 39.36 -7.32 34.13
N GLY A 113 38.94 -7.03 35.36
CA GLY A 113 38.85 -5.70 35.95
C GLY A 113 37.87 -5.62 37.11
#